data_AF-A0A0B2A9H8-F1
#
_entry.id   AF-A0A0B2A9H8-F1
#
_cell.length_a   1.000
_cell.length_b   1.000
_cell.length_c   1.000
_cell.angle_alpha   90.00
_cell.angle_beta   90.00
_cell.angle_gamma   90.00
#
_symmetry.space_group_name_H-M   'P 1'
#
loop_
_entity.id
_entity.type
_entity.pdbx_description
1 polymer ?
#
loop_
_entity_poly.entity_id
_entity_poly.type
_entity_poly.pdbx_seq_one_letter_code
_entity_poly.pdbx_strand_id
1 'polypeptide(L)' 'MQKLVWFVVGVAAGFVAAHFVDRDPRGHVALATLDARMNEFADRVGDAYRTQQDRLSASEPSAASAD' A
#
# COMPACT_ATOMS: atom_id res chain seq x y z
N MET A 1 -13.76 27.58 10.58
CA MET A 1 -13.25 27.48 9.19
C MET A 1 -12.46 26.21 8.89
N GLN A 2 -11.89 25.50 9.87
CA GLN A 2 -10.98 24.36 9.62
C GLN A 2 -11.60 23.19 8.81
N LYS A 3 -12.88 22.86 9.03
CA LYS A 3 -13.57 21.81 8.26
C LYS A 3 -13.71 22.16 6.78
N LEU A 4 -13.90 23.44 6.48
CA LEU A 4 -13.99 23.94 5.11
C LEU A 4 -12.61 23.90 4.43
N VAL A 5 -11.55 24.23 5.17
CA VAL A 5 -10.17 24.10 4.67
C VAL A 5 -9.87 22.64 4.31
N TRP A 6 -10.20 21.70 5.21
CA TRP A 6 -10.02 20.27 4.92
C TRP A 6 -10.88 19.77 3.75
N PHE A 7 -12.10 20.27 3.61
CA PHE A 7 -12.95 19.97 2.45
C PHE A 7 -12.33 20.47 1.15
N VAL A 8 -11.86 21.71 1.11
CA VAL A 8 -11.22 22.30 -0.07
C VAL A 8 -9.93 21.57 -0.42
N VAL A 9 -9.13 21.17 0.57
CA VAL A 9 -7.92 20.36 0.35
C VAL A 9 -8.29 19.01 -0.27
N GLY A 10 -9.32 18.32 0.25
CA GLY A 10 -9.79 17.05 -0.31
C GLY A 10 -10.30 17.18 -1.74
N VAL A 11 -11.11 18.21 -2.01
CA VAL A 11 -11.65 18.49 -3.35
C VAL A 11 -10.53 18.84 -4.33
N ALA A 12 -9.59 19.70 -3.94
CA ALA A 12 -8.45 20.07 -4.78
C ALA A 12 -7.55 18.86 -5.07
N ALA A 13 -7.27 18.02 -4.08
CA ALA A 13 -6.50 16.80 -4.28
C ALA A 13 -7.20 15.81 -5.23
N GLY A 14 -8.52 15.61 -5.07
CA GLY A 14 -9.31 14.77 -5.97
C GLY A 14 -9.38 15.32 -7.40
N PHE A 15 -9.51 16.63 -7.55
CA PHE A 15 -9.52 17.29 -8.85
C PHE A 15 -8.18 17.17 -9.56
N VAL A 16 -7.05 17.36 -8.86
CA VAL A 16 -5.71 17.17 -9.42
C VAL A 16 -5.53 15.73 -9.88
N ALA A 17 -5.91 14.73 -9.06
CA ALA A 17 -5.83 13.33 -9.45
C ALA A 17 -6.64 13.02 -10.73
N ALA A 18 -7.89 13.51 -10.80
CA ALA A 18 -8.73 13.33 -11.98
C ALA A 18 -8.18 14.07 -13.21
N HIS A 19 -7.66 15.29 -13.03
CA HIS A 19 -7.12 16.11 -14.12
C HIS A 19 -5.83 15.54 -14.73
N PHE A 20 -4.97 14.96 -13.88
CA PHE A 20 -3.76 14.26 -14.34
C PHE A 20 -4.07 12.96 -15.07
N VAL A 21 -5.18 12.28 -14.74
CA VAL A 21 -5.66 11.09 -15.45
C VAL A 21 -6.30 11.44 -16.79
N ASP A 22 -7.07 12.53 -16.85
CA ASP A 22 -7.86 12.89 -18.03
C ASP A 22 -7.05 13.62 -19.11
N ARG A 23 -6.06 14.45 -18.74
CA ARG A 23 -5.47 15.42 -19.68
C ARG A 23 -3.99 15.26 -20.03
N ASP A 24 -3.22 14.46 -19.29
CA ASP A 24 -1.77 14.41 -19.49
C ASP A 24 -1.29 12.99 -19.86
N PRO A 25 -0.67 12.77 -21.04
CA PRO A 25 -0.08 11.46 -21.39
C PRO A 25 1.02 11.02 -20.39
N ARG A 26 1.48 11.91 -19.51
CA ARG A 26 2.38 11.60 -18.37
C ARG A 26 1.68 10.98 -17.15
N GLY A 27 0.35 11.07 -17.04
CA GLY A 27 -0.42 10.44 -15.96
C GLY A 27 -0.21 8.92 -15.92
N HIS A 28 -0.14 8.28 -17.09
CA HIS A 28 0.21 6.86 -17.18
C HIS A 28 1.62 6.54 -16.68
N VAL A 29 2.59 7.43 -16.93
CA VAL A 29 4.00 7.23 -16.49
C VAL A 29 4.15 7.47 -14.98
N ALA A 30 3.43 8.46 -14.43
CA ALA A 30 3.40 8.71 -12.99
C ALA A 30 2.72 7.57 -12.22
N LEU A 31 1.63 7.03 -12.76
CA LEU A 31 0.95 5.85 -12.19
C LEU A 31 1.83 4.60 -12.31
N ALA A 32 2.49 4.37 -13.45
CA ALA A 32 3.41 3.23 -13.59
C ALA A 32 4.60 3.31 -12.61
N THR A 33 5.12 4.51 -12.37
CA THR A 33 6.20 4.73 -11.39
C THR A 33 5.71 4.55 -9.95
N LEU A 34 4.49 4.99 -9.64
CA LEU A 34 3.88 4.81 -8.33
C LEU A 34 3.56 3.33 -8.07
N ASP A 35 2.99 2.65 -9.06
CA ASP A 35 2.68 1.22 -9.03
C ASP A 35 3.94 0.38 -8.82
N ALA A 36 5.02 0.66 -9.55
CA ALA A 36 6.30 -0.01 -9.36
C ALA A 36 6.85 0.16 -7.92
N ARG A 37 6.74 1.36 -7.35
CA ARG A 37 7.15 1.63 -5.96
C ARG A 37 6.26 0.92 -4.94
N MET A 38 4.96 0.88 -5.20
CA MET A 38 3.99 0.20 -4.33
C MET A 38 4.17 -1.31 -4.38
N ASN A 39 4.44 -1.88 -5.55
CA ASN A 39 4.70 -3.30 -5.71
C ASN A 39 6.00 -3.70 -5.01
N GLU A 40 7.07 -2.92 -5.15
CA GLU A 40 8.33 -3.15 -4.43
C GLU A 40 8.17 -3.04 -2.91
N PHE A 41 7.35 -2.08 -2.44
CA PHE A 41 6.99 -1.97 -1.03
C PHE A 41 6.18 -3.19 -0.54
N ALA A 42 5.14 -3.56 -1.30
CA ALA A 42 4.27 -4.69 -0.97
C ALA A 42 5.05 -6.02 -0.93
N ASP A 43 5.96 -6.23 -1.88
CA ASP A 43 6.84 -7.40 -1.90
C ASP A 43 7.72 -7.46 -0.67
N ARG A 44 8.39 -6.36 -0.28
CA ARG A 44 9.23 -6.34 0.94
C ARG A 44 8.42 -6.58 2.21
N VAL A 45 7.24 -5.97 2.33
CA VAL A 45 6.37 -6.16 3.50
C VAL A 45 5.82 -7.59 3.54
N GLY A 46 5.42 -8.13 2.39
CA GLY A 46 4.92 -9.51 2.28
C GLY A 46 5.99 -10.54 2.60
N ASP A 47 7.24 -10.33 2.18
CA ASP A 47 8.37 -11.20 2.47
C ASP A 47 8.72 -11.21 3.97
N ALA A 48 8.72 -10.03 4.60
CA ALA A 48 8.88 -9.91 6.05
C ALA A 48 7.76 -10.61 6.83
N TYR A 49 6.51 -10.50 6.36
CA TYR A 49 5.36 -11.15 6.98
C TYR A 49 5.38 -12.68 6.82
N ARG A 50 5.76 -13.20 5.65
CA ARG A 50 5.97 -14.64 5.43
C ARG A 50 7.10 -15.19 6.31
N THR A 51 8.20 -14.44 6.42
CA THR A 51 9.29 -14.78 7.35
C THR A 51 8.84 -14.83 8.81
N GLN A 52 7.88 -13.99 9.22
CA GLN A 52 7.27 -14.08 10.55
C GLN A 52 6.30 -15.26 10.67
N GLN A 53 5.49 -15.54 9.65
CA GLN A 53 4.62 -16.71 9.62
C GLN A 53 5.42 -18.01 9.71
N ASP A 54 6.55 -18.13 9.03
CA ASP A 54 7.41 -19.32 9.10
C ASP A 54 7.98 -19.50 10.50
N ARG A 55 8.30 -18.41 11.21
CA ARG A 55 8.76 -18.46 12.61
C ARG A 55 7.65 -18.85 13.58
N LEU A 56 6.43 -18.35 13.37
CA LEU A 56 5.27 -18.68 14.19
C LEU A 56 4.83 -20.14 13.96
N SER A 57 4.78 -20.58 12.70
CA SER A 57 4.45 -21.96 12.32
C SER A 57 5.54 -22.95 12.76
N ALA A 58 6.81 -22.57 12.69
CA ALA A 58 7.93 -23.38 13.20
C ALA A 58 7.99 -23.45 14.73
N SER A 59 7.26 -22.59 15.45
CA SER A 59 7.11 -22.65 16.92
C SER A 59 5.90 -23.48 17.39
N GLU A 60 5.03 -23.96 16.49
CA GLU A 60 3.94 -24.90 16.78
C GLU A 60 4.20 -26.41 16.53
N PRO A 61 5.43 -26.96 16.55
CA PRO A 61 5.64 -28.39 16.74
C PRO A 61 6.17 -28.63 18.17
N SER A 62 5.35 -29.27 19.03
CA SER A 62 5.77 -30.12 20.18
C SER A 62 4.96 -29.96 21.50
N ALA A 63 3.82 -29.25 21.54
CA ALA A 63 3.01 -29.19 22.78
C ALA A 63 1.88 -30.24 22.88
N ALA A 64 1.67 -31.07 21.85
CA ALA A 64 0.52 -32.00 21.81
C ALA A 64 0.88 -33.37 21.23
N SER A 65 1.69 -34.17 21.94
CA SER A 65 1.63 -35.65 21.92
C SER A 65 2.71 -36.31 22.81
N ALA A 66 2.86 -35.82 24.04
CA ALA A 66 3.48 -36.60 25.11
C ALA A 66 2.39 -36.93 26.14
N ASP A 67 1.53 -37.90 25.81
CA ASP A 67 0.82 -38.76 26.77
C ASP A 67 0.42 -40.06 26.05
#